data_AF-S3C9F7-F1
#
_entry.id   AF-S3C9F7-F1
#
_cell.length_a   1.000
_cell.length_b   1.000
_cell.length_c   1.000
_cell.angle_alpha   90.00
_cell.angle_beta   90.00
_cell.angle_gamma   90.00
#
_symmetry.space_group_name_H-M   'P 1'
#
loop_
_entity.id
_entity.type
_entity.pdbx_description
1 polymer ?
#
loop_
_entity_poly.entity_id
_entity_poly.type
_entity_poly.pdbx_seq_one_letter_code
_entity_poly.pdbx_strand_id
1 'polypeptide(L)'
;MKKTSDKWYFTKETNAKGLCYIYAYQTQWDPVAKKSKRSARKYVGRLAADSVVNITAKFRSEFPQYAQGTFYFGLDKTLVDEAAYRRDFPDAPGPKPAAAEMDTALWDTRSLGFTWALEQLAAQSQVLEHLREIFKEDARSLLNLAIYKLAGGNSMAAMEDWRASVYLPHGPALKSQRISEVLSRVTPKDFARYFHLRHQSKIERMSGADCVHYALDNTTISSYSATIADVAYGHAKRDPELPVLNFTFVCDQDSGDIVFAHAYEGSIPDVTAFGEIVYRMKDAGFDFSKVILVTDRGYQSLINIQKQIDLEVKFIQGIRLSEDIVKRSFDRYDASLHNQRFYDTGERVYAHSTTEAWKQYTDYGSLNKTLHLHLYRFPKADEAEMEELRLQVQQVLDLKNANKQVPPEKWLTYKRFVCERTTAQGRRYWDRDDNAIEAALRYAGRFAIRTNAEANPFKALSIYRLRGQVEQDFNQFKNWVDGNRLRCTDTAYWGKLLVCTLATSLRMMAIKGAHDREQGNRKIPNNSIDCLFTILKQIQADKRQTANAWVTRTITKKQRDMLALLGLENPPRVLKN
;
A
#
# COMPACT_ATOMS: atom_id res chain seq x y z
N MET A 1 33.18 3.41 -45.61
CA MET A 1 34.05 3.97 -44.56
C MET A 1 33.19 4.60 -43.47
N LYS A 2 33.15 4.03 -42.26
CA LYS A 2 32.45 4.66 -41.12
C LYS A 2 33.37 5.73 -40.53
N LYS A 3 32.95 7.00 -40.54
CA LYS A 3 33.66 8.14 -39.94
C LYS A 3 34.14 7.76 -38.53
N THR A 4 35.45 7.78 -38.31
CA THR A 4 36.05 7.77 -36.99
C THR A 4 35.51 8.98 -36.24
N SER A 5 34.93 8.78 -35.07
CA SER A 5 34.39 9.87 -34.26
C SER A 5 35.55 10.68 -33.68
N ASP A 6 35.70 11.95 -34.08
CA ASP A 6 36.68 12.88 -33.48
C ASP A 6 36.40 13.21 -32.01
N LYS A 7 35.27 12.74 -31.47
CA LYS A 7 34.88 12.94 -30.06
C LYS A 7 35.83 12.22 -29.11
N TRP A 8 36.48 13.00 -28.24
CA TRP A 8 37.25 12.51 -27.10
C TRP A 8 36.36 12.40 -25.86
N TYR A 9 36.53 11.33 -25.10
CA TYR A 9 35.89 11.08 -23.81
C TYR A 9 36.93 11.15 -22.70
N PHE A 10 36.52 11.45 -21.47
CA PHE A 10 37.45 11.47 -20.33
C PHE A 10 37.15 10.37 -19.32
N THR A 11 38.20 9.90 -18.64
CA THR A 11 38.09 8.93 -17.54
C THR A 11 39.04 9.29 -16.42
N LYS A 12 38.64 8.98 -15.18
CA LYS A 12 39.47 9.04 -13.99
C LYS A 12 40.09 7.67 -13.73
N GLU A 13 41.38 7.64 -13.45
CA GLU A 13 42.10 6.45 -13.00
C GLU A 13 42.82 6.78 -11.68
N THR A 14 42.74 5.89 -10.70
CA THR A 14 43.37 6.06 -9.38
C THR A 14 44.48 5.02 -9.24
N ASN A 15 45.68 5.47 -8.89
CA ASN A 15 46.81 4.55 -8.68
C ASN A 15 46.77 3.91 -7.28
N ALA A 16 47.67 2.95 -7.03
CA ALA A 16 47.78 2.26 -5.74
C ALA A 16 48.09 3.18 -4.54
N LYS A 17 48.59 4.41 -4.80
CA LYS A 17 48.88 5.44 -3.78
C LYS A 17 47.70 6.41 -3.58
N GLY A 18 46.53 6.14 -4.15
CA GLY A 18 45.33 7.00 -4.05
C GLY A 18 45.34 8.25 -4.92
N LEU A 19 46.39 8.47 -5.73
CA LEU A 19 46.46 9.63 -6.63
C LEU A 19 45.58 9.43 -7.85
N CYS A 20 44.75 10.43 -8.16
CA CYS A 20 43.81 10.42 -9.26
C CYS A 20 44.37 11.15 -10.49
N TYR A 21 44.17 10.57 -11.67
CA TYR A 21 44.65 11.07 -12.96
C TYR A 21 43.51 11.05 -13.99
N ILE A 22 43.47 12.06 -14.86
CA ILE A 22 42.50 12.15 -15.94
C ILE A 22 43.15 11.78 -17.27
N TYR A 23 42.47 10.93 -18.04
CA TYR A 23 42.87 10.53 -19.39
C TYR A 23 41.74 10.84 -20.36
N ALA A 24 42.11 11.38 -21.53
CA ALA A 24 41.23 11.47 -22.67
C ALA A 24 41.40 10.20 -23.52
N TYR A 25 40.31 9.67 -24.06
CA TYR A 25 40.36 8.50 -24.93
C TYR A 25 39.34 8.59 -26.06
N GLN A 26 39.64 7.92 -27.15
CA GLN A 26 38.71 7.67 -28.25
C GLN A 26 38.37 6.18 -28.30
N THR A 27 37.22 5.87 -28.87
CA THR A 27 36.80 4.49 -29.08
C THR A 27 36.43 4.24 -30.53
N GLN A 28 36.72 3.04 -31.01
CA GLN A 28 36.34 2.56 -32.32
C GLN A 28 35.58 1.24 -32.17
N TRP A 29 34.51 1.07 -32.95
CA TRP A 29 33.77 -0.18 -32.99
C TRP A 29 34.62 -1.26 -33.65
N ASP A 30 34.84 -2.38 -32.95
CA ASP A 30 35.46 -3.58 -33.50
C ASP A 30 34.35 -4.50 -34.04
N PRO A 31 34.19 -4.62 -35.37
CA PRO A 31 33.12 -5.43 -35.96
C PRO A 31 33.30 -6.93 -35.73
N VAL A 32 34.53 -7.40 -35.50
CA VAL A 32 34.85 -8.82 -35.29
C VAL A 32 34.51 -9.22 -33.86
N ALA A 33 35.00 -8.44 -32.88
CA ALA A 33 34.75 -8.70 -31.47
C ALA A 33 33.36 -8.21 -30.99
N LYS A 34 32.57 -7.59 -31.87
CA LYS A 34 31.25 -6.98 -31.60
C LYS A 34 31.24 -6.11 -30.34
N LYS A 35 32.31 -5.36 -30.12
CA LYS A 35 32.46 -4.47 -28.94
C LYS A 35 33.21 -3.19 -29.30
N SER A 36 32.99 -2.14 -28.51
CA SER A 36 33.79 -0.92 -28.60
C SER A 36 35.17 -1.15 -27.98
N LYS A 37 36.24 -0.80 -28.70
CA LYS A 37 37.64 -0.83 -28.20
C LYS A 37 38.22 0.58 -28.15
N ARG A 38 39.11 0.81 -27.19
CA ARG A 38 39.84 2.08 -27.06
C ARG A 38 40.85 2.19 -28.21
N SER A 39 40.73 3.21 -29.06
CA SER A 39 41.58 3.42 -30.25
C SER A 39 42.72 4.40 -30.00
N ALA A 40 42.51 5.37 -29.12
CA ALA A 40 43.53 6.33 -28.71
C ALA A 40 43.37 6.67 -27.22
N ARG A 41 44.47 7.05 -26.58
CA ARG A 41 44.51 7.49 -25.19
C ARG A 41 45.57 8.58 -25.03
N LYS A 42 45.21 9.66 -24.35
CA LYS A 42 46.10 10.77 -24.02
C LYS A 42 45.99 11.09 -22.53
N TYR A 43 47.11 11.33 -21.89
CA TYR A 43 47.14 11.80 -20.52
C TYR A 43 46.78 13.28 -20.47
N VAL A 44 45.77 13.63 -19.68
CA VAL A 44 45.33 15.03 -19.53
C VAL A 44 46.15 15.70 -18.44
N GLY A 45 46.14 15.12 -17.25
CA GLY A 45 46.68 15.75 -16.06
C GLY A 45 46.29 15.04 -14.76
N ARG A 46 46.86 15.51 -13.65
CA ARG A 46 46.54 15.02 -12.30
C ARG A 46 45.27 15.72 -11.80
N LEU A 47 44.37 14.97 -11.18
CA LEU A 47 43.21 15.53 -10.49
C LEU A 47 43.63 15.95 -9.07
N ALA A 48 43.53 17.24 -8.78
CA ALA A 48 43.80 17.81 -7.48
C ALA A 48 42.63 17.58 -6.49
N ALA A 49 42.89 17.84 -5.21
CA ALA A 49 41.93 17.59 -4.13
C ALA A 49 40.70 18.52 -4.18
N ASP A 50 40.78 19.65 -4.86
CA ASP A 50 39.70 20.60 -5.12
C ASP A 50 38.93 20.29 -6.43
N SER A 51 39.16 19.12 -7.04
CA SER A 51 38.66 18.69 -8.35
C SER A 51 39.20 19.46 -9.57
N VAL A 52 40.19 20.34 -9.40
CA VAL A 52 40.90 20.96 -10.52
C VAL A 52 41.75 19.90 -11.23
N VAL A 53 41.74 19.91 -12.56
CA VAL A 53 42.62 19.08 -13.36
C VAL A 53 43.85 19.89 -13.74
N ASN A 54 45.01 19.48 -13.22
CA ASN A 54 46.30 20.05 -13.58
C ASN A 54 46.70 19.58 -14.97
N ILE A 55 46.09 20.19 -16.00
CA ILE A 55 46.29 19.84 -17.41
C ILE A 55 47.74 20.09 -17.82
N THR A 56 48.39 19.07 -18.36
CA THR A 56 49.79 19.14 -18.83
C THR A 56 49.96 20.07 -20.02
N ALA A 57 51.13 20.69 -20.15
CA ALA A 57 51.46 21.55 -21.29
C ALA A 57 51.28 20.83 -22.63
N LYS A 58 51.65 19.54 -22.70
CA LYS A 58 51.45 18.70 -23.89
C LYS A 58 49.98 18.55 -24.27
N PHE A 59 49.09 18.33 -23.30
CA PHE A 59 47.67 18.22 -23.59
C PHE A 59 47.10 19.58 -24.04
N ARG A 60 47.54 20.70 -23.44
CA ARG A 60 47.13 22.05 -23.83
C ARG A 60 47.55 22.41 -25.27
N SER A 61 48.74 21.99 -25.72
CA SER A 61 49.16 22.21 -27.11
C SER A 61 48.38 21.39 -28.13
N GLU A 62 47.95 20.19 -27.75
CA GLU A 62 47.21 19.28 -28.64
C GLU A 62 45.70 19.56 -28.69
N PHE A 63 45.16 20.27 -27.68
CA PHE A 63 43.74 20.60 -27.56
C PHE A 63 43.55 22.09 -27.23
N PRO A 64 43.51 22.97 -28.25
CA PRO A 64 43.48 24.43 -28.07
C PRO A 64 42.32 24.94 -27.20
N GLN A 65 41.19 24.23 -27.17
CA GLN A 65 40.05 24.58 -26.32
C GLN A 65 40.36 24.50 -24.81
N TYR A 66 41.44 23.82 -24.42
CA TYR A 66 41.93 23.73 -23.04
C TYR A 66 43.25 24.49 -22.86
N ALA A 67 43.65 25.34 -23.81
CA ALA A 67 44.95 26.02 -23.78
C ALA A 67 45.06 27.00 -22.61
N GLN A 68 43.99 27.71 -22.26
CA GLN A 68 43.96 28.71 -21.18
C GLN A 68 42.79 28.44 -20.21
N GLY A 69 42.96 28.86 -18.96
CA GLY A 69 41.95 28.69 -17.90
C GLY A 69 42.14 27.47 -17.00
N THR A 70 41.38 27.48 -15.90
CA THR A 70 41.28 26.41 -14.91
C THR A 70 40.11 25.51 -15.27
N PHE A 71 40.36 24.21 -15.36
CA PHE A 71 39.34 23.23 -15.72
C PHE A 71 39.14 22.23 -14.59
N TYR A 72 37.88 21.89 -14.37
CA TYR A 72 37.45 20.95 -13.36
C TYR A 72 36.95 19.68 -14.02
N PHE A 73 37.07 18.56 -13.31
CA PHE A 73 36.45 17.32 -13.74
C PHE A 73 34.95 17.33 -13.38
N GLY A 74 34.13 17.56 -14.41
CA GLY A 74 32.68 17.72 -14.32
C GLY A 74 31.90 16.42 -14.13
N LEU A 75 30.60 16.58 -13.89
CA LEU A 75 29.65 15.52 -13.53
C LEU A 75 29.57 14.36 -14.55
N ASP A 76 29.63 14.71 -15.83
CA ASP A 76 29.50 13.78 -16.97
C ASP A 76 30.84 13.28 -17.49
N LYS A 77 31.89 13.32 -16.64
CA LYS A 77 33.27 12.96 -17.02
C LYS A 77 33.76 13.83 -18.18
N THR A 78 33.54 15.14 -18.05
CA THR A 78 34.00 16.16 -18.99
C THR A 78 34.91 17.15 -18.27
N LEU A 79 35.71 17.90 -19.04
CA LEU A 79 36.40 19.06 -18.51
C LEU A 79 35.49 20.27 -18.70
N VAL A 80 35.22 20.98 -17.60
CA VAL A 80 34.34 22.15 -17.58
C VAL A 80 35.06 23.31 -16.91
N ASP A 81 34.67 24.54 -17.26
CA ASP A 81 35.11 25.73 -16.55
C ASP A 81 34.53 25.80 -15.13
N GLU A 82 35.03 26.75 -14.34
CA GLU A 82 34.59 26.94 -12.96
C GLU A 82 33.09 27.27 -12.86
N ALA A 83 32.56 28.14 -13.72
CA ALA A 83 31.15 28.54 -13.67
C ALA A 83 30.21 27.35 -13.89
N ALA A 84 30.50 26.51 -14.88
CA ALA A 84 29.78 25.28 -15.15
C ALA A 84 29.94 24.26 -14.02
N TYR A 85 31.15 24.10 -13.48
CA TYR A 85 31.39 23.25 -12.33
C TYR A 85 30.59 23.70 -11.11
N ARG A 86 30.57 25.00 -10.78
CA ARG A 86 29.87 25.56 -9.61
C ARG A 86 28.36 25.56 -9.74
N ARG A 87 27.83 25.63 -10.96
CA ARG A 87 26.40 25.42 -11.24
C ARG A 87 25.93 24.02 -10.85
N ASP A 88 26.76 23.01 -11.15
CA ASP A 88 26.49 21.62 -10.80
C ASP A 88 26.89 21.32 -9.34
N PHE A 89 27.94 21.97 -8.84
CA PHE A 89 28.54 21.74 -7.53
C PHE A 89 28.85 23.05 -6.79
N PRO A 90 27.82 23.70 -6.21
CA PRO A 90 28.00 24.92 -5.44
C PRO A 90 28.92 24.67 -4.23
N ASP A 91 29.66 25.69 -3.78
CA ASP A 91 30.47 25.64 -2.55
C ASP A 91 29.63 25.34 -1.30
N ALA A 92 28.37 25.77 -1.31
CA ALA A 92 27.37 25.45 -0.29
C ALA A 92 26.03 25.09 -0.96
N PRO A 93 25.75 23.81 -1.23
CA PRO A 93 24.42 23.37 -1.60
C PRO A 93 23.61 23.27 -0.32
N GLY A 94 22.63 24.16 -0.16
CA GLY A 94 21.71 24.12 0.96
C GLY A 94 22.27 24.69 2.27
N PRO A 95 21.41 24.79 3.31
CA PRO A 95 21.83 25.22 4.63
C PRO A 95 22.94 24.30 5.17
N LYS A 96 23.91 24.87 5.91
CA LYS A 96 24.88 24.08 6.67
C LYS A 96 24.10 23.07 7.52
N PRO A 97 24.49 21.79 7.57
CA PRO A 97 23.92 20.83 8.52
C PRO A 97 23.88 21.49 9.89
N ALA A 98 22.70 21.49 10.54
CA ALA A 98 22.64 21.94 11.93
C ALA A 98 23.63 21.10 12.75
N ALA A 99 24.25 21.65 13.80
CA ALA A 99 25.23 20.91 14.62
C ALA A 99 24.69 19.55 15.13
N ALA A 100 23.37 19.39 15.24
CA ALA A 100 22.67 18.15 15.58
C ALA A 100 22.66 17.06 14.48
N GLU A 101 23.02 17.38 13.23
CA GLU A 101 23.17 16.41 12.13
C GLU A 101 24.57 15.78 12.07
N MET A 102 25.51 16.28 12.87
CA MET A 102 26.92 15.84 12.88
C MET A 102 27.21 14.64 13.79
N ASP A 103 26.19 14.07 14.45
CA ASP A 103 26.40 13.14 15.56
C ASP A 103 26.48 11.64 15.14
N THR A 104 26.37 11.33 13.85
CA THR A 104 26.55 9.95 13.34
C THR A 104 27.59 9.91 12.23
N ALA A 105 28.42 8.86 12.23
CA ALA A 105 29.36 8.57 11.15
C ALA A 105 28.58 8.15 9.89
N LEU A 106 28.16 9.15 9.12
CA LEU A 106 27.42 8.96 7.88
C LEU A 106 28.28 8.28 6.82
N TRP A 107 27.72 7.33 6.10
CA TRP A 107 28.46 6.60 5.06
C TRP A 107 28.66 7.49 3.83
N ASP A 108 29.83 7.39 3.18
CA ASP A 108 30.12 8.13 1.93
C ASP A 108 29.30 7.63 0.74
N THR A 109 28.72 6.42 0.82
CA THR A 109 27.76 5.91 -0.16
C THR A 109 26.46 5.57 0.57
N ARG A 110 25.33 6.04 0.02
CA ARG A 110 24.00 5.79 0.60
C ARG A 110 23.03 5.21 -0.42
N SER A 111 22.09 4.41 0.05
CA SER A 111 20.93 3.99 -0.74
C SER A 111 19.98 5.19 -0.92
N LEU A 112 19.52 5.42 -2.15
CA LEU A 112 18.71 6.58 -2.54
C LEU A 112 17.34 6.18 -3.09
N GLY A 113 17.28 5.17 -3.95
CA GLY A 113 16.10 4.98 -4.82
C GLY A 113 14.80 4.71 -4.06
N PHE A 114 14.89 3.99 -2.95
CA PHE A 114 13.73 3.68 -2.12
C PHE A 114 13.19 4.91 -1.37
N THR A 115 14.06 5.67 -0.70
CA THR A 115 13.66 6.88 0.03
C THR A 115 13.17 7.96 -0.93
N TRP A 116 13.85 8.13 -2.07
CA TRP A 116 13.42 9.01 -3.15
C TRP A 116 12.02 8.67 -3.63
N ALA A 117 11.76 7.39 -3.93
CA ALA A 117 10.47 6.98 -4.45
C ALA A 117 9.31 7.30 -3.49
N LEU A 118 9.51 7.04 -2.19
CA LEU A 118 8.49 7.30 -1.17
C LEU A 118 8.29 8.80 -0.88
N GLU A 119 9.35 9.59 -0.93
CA GLU A 119 9.26 11.07 -0.86
C GLU A 119 8.44 11.62 -2.04
N GLN A 120 8.69 11.14 -3.25
CA GLN A 120 7.94 11.56 -4.44
C GLN A 120 6.47 11.12 -4.37
N LEU A 121 6.19 9.89 -3.93
CA LEU A 121 4.82 9.43 -3.71
C LEU A 121 4.10 10.28 -2.65
N ALA A 122 4.77 10.59 -1.53
CA ALA A 122 4.21 11.43 -0.48
C ALA A 122 3.89 12.85 -0.98
N ALA A 123 4.75 13.43 -1.84
CA ALA A 123 4.52 14.74 -2.45
C ALA A 123 3.38 14.71 -3.48
N GLN A 124 3.37 13.74 -4.41
CA GLN A 124 2.32 13.61 -5.43
C GLN A 124 0.92 13.39 -4.81
N SER A 125 0.87 12.69 -3.69
CA SER A 125 -0.35 12.41 -2.94
C SER A 125 -0.71 13.46 -1.88
N GLN A 126 0.06 14.56 -1.76
CA GLN A 126 -0.12 15.61 -0.73
C GLN A 126 0.02 15.15 0.74
N VAL A 127 0.54 13.95 0.99
CA VAL A 127 0.69 13.41 2.36
C VAL A 127 1.56 14.34 3.21
N LEU A 128 2.68 14.79 2.66
CA LEU A 128 3.59 15.67 3.39
C LEU A 128 2.97 17.05 3.66
N GLU A 129 2.24 17.59 2.69
CA GLU A 129 1.57 18.88 2.75
C GLU A 129 0.52 18.87 3.86
N HIS A 130 -0.30 17.82 3.92
CA HIS A 130 -1.30 17.66 4.98
C HIS A 130 -0.64 17.42 6.34
N LEU A 131 0.46 16.68 6.41
CA LEU A 131 1.23 16.55 7.64
C LEU A 131 1.78 17.90 8.12
N ARG A 132 2.26 18.76 7.20
CA ARG A 132 2.78 20.10 7.54
C ARG A 132 1.70 21.01 8.08
N GLU A 133 0.51 20.97 7.50
CA GLU A 133 -0.63 21.77 7.96
C GLU A 133 -1.02 21.44 9.41
N ILE A 134 -0.99 20.15 9.77
CA ILE A 134 -1.43 19.69 11.09
C ILE A 134 -0.29 19.69 12.12
N PHE A 135 0.86 19.11 11.77
CA PHE A 135 1.95 18.79 12.70
C PHE A 135 3.16 19.71 12.58
N LYS A 136 3.14 20.69 11.66
CA LYS A 136 4.14 21.75 11.52
C LYS A 136 5.58 21.19 11.51
N GLU A 137 6.39 21.50 12.52
CA GLU A 137 7.78 21.06 12.65
C GLU A 137 7.96 19.53 12.74
N ASP A 138 6.94 18.81 13.21
CA ASP A 138 6.99 17.36 13.39
C ASP A 138 6.55 16.59 12.14
N ALA A 139 6.00 17.27 11.13
CA ALA A 139 5.54 16.66 9.88
C ALA A 139 6.62 15.81 9.18
N ARG A 140 7.84 16.34 9.09
CA ARG A 140 8.97 15.62 8.49
C ARG A 140 9.41 14.43 9.33
N SER A 141 9.34 14.54 10.64
CA SER A 141 9.66 13.45 11.55
C SER A 141 8.69 12.27 11.36
N LEU A 142 7.38 12.57 11.26
CA LEU A 142 6.34 11.57 11.03
C LEU A 142 6.50 10.85 9.68
N LEU A 143 6.74 11.61 8.60
CA LEU A 143 6.98 11.00 7.28
C LEU A 143 8.27 10.15 7.27
N ASN A 144 9.36 10.64 7.85
CA ASN A 144 10.62 9.89 7.91
C ASN A 144 10.47 8.59 8.70
N LEU A 145 9.71 8.60 9.80
CA LEU A 145 9.38 7.40 10.56
C LEU A 145 8.52 6.42 9.73
N ALA A 146 7.58 6.92 8.92
CA ALA A 146 6.77 6.08 8.05
C ALA A 146 7.64 5.40 6.96
N ILE A 147 8.53 6.16 6.31
CA ILE A 147 9.51 5.63 5.34
C ILE A 147 10.42 4.60 6.00
N TYR A 148 10.90 4.87 7.23
CA TYR A 148 11.71 3.94 8.01
C TYR A 148 10.95 2.62 8.31
N LYS A 149 9.70 2.72 8.77
CA LYS A 149 8.85 1.54 9.01
C LYS A 149 8.69 0.71 7.73
N LEU A 150 8.40 1.37 6.62
CA LEU A 150 8.26 0.70 5.32
C LEU A 150 9.58 0.09 4.80
N ALA A 151 10.74 0.60 5.25
CA ALA A 151 12.03 0.04 4.90
C ALA A 151 12.31 -1.33 5.56
N GLY A 152 11.48 -1.74 6.54
CA GLY A 152 11.65 -2.93 7.39
C GLY A 152 12.07 -2.60 8.83
N GLY A 153 11.93 -1.33 9.25
CA GLY A 153 12.31 -0.88 10.58
C GLY A 153 11.43 -1.43 11.69
N ASN A 154 11.93 -2.37 12.47
CA ASN A 154 11.15 -2.95 13.57
C ASN A 154 11.12 -1.99 14.79
N SER A 155 12.25 -1.77 15.46
CA SER A 155 12.34 -0.78 16.54
C SER A 155 12.56 0.63 15.97
N MET A 156 11.70 1.59 16.31
CA MET A 156 11.88 2.99 15.86
C MET A 156 13.18 3.62 16.38
N ALA A 157 13.76 3.10 17.48
CA ALA A 157 15.05 3.56 18.00
C ALA A 157 16.21 3.38 17.01
N ALA A 158 16.14 2.37 16.12
CA ALA A 158 17.16 2.12 15.12
C ALA A 158 17.03 3.02 13.87
N MET A 159 16.16 4.04 13.91
CA MET A 159 16.03 5.04 12.84
C MET A 159 17.35 5.78 12.62
N GLU A 160 18.06 6.15 13.70
CA GLU A 160 19.31 6.91 13.63
C GLU A 160 20.40 6.13 12.88
N ASP A 161 20.60 4.86 13.24
CA ASP A 161 21.55 3.97 12.54
C ASP A 161 21.16 3.74 11.08
N TRP A 162 19.87 3.50 10.83
CA TRP A 162 19.38 3.31 9.46
C TRP A 162 19.61 4.55 8.60
N ARG A 163 19.38 5.75 9.16
CA ARG A 163 19.56 7.03 8.47
C ARG A 163 20.98 7.23 7.97
N ALA A 164 21.99 6.67 8.65
CA ALA A 164 23.38 6.76 8.21
C ALA A 164 23.62 6.09 6.84
N SER A 165 22.82 5.07 6.50
CA SER A 165 22.96 4.25 5.29
C SER A 165 22.08 4.70 4.10
N VAL A 166 21.15 5.64 4.32
CA VAL A 166 20.18 6.08 3.30
C VAL A 166 20.23 7.58 3.07
N TYR A 167 19.95 7.99 1.83
CA TYR A 167 19.82 9.39 1.49
C TYR A 167 18.41 9.87 1.89
N LEU A 168 18.34 10.56 3.02
CA LEU A 168 17.13 11.18 3.56
C LEU A 168 17.47 12.62 3.98
N PRO A 169 17.43 13.58 3.03
CA PRO A 169 18.03 14.90 3.21
C PRO A 169 17.17 15.86 4.03
N HIS A 170 15.89 15.57 4.23
CA HIS A 170 14.96 16.48 4.88
C HIS A 170 14.58 16.01 6.30
N GLY A 171 14.41 16.97 7.20
CA GLY A 171 13.96 16.73 8.57
C GLY A 171 15.09 16.35 9.54
N PRO A 172 14.85 16.50 10.86
CA PRO A 172 15.88 16.34 11.89
C PRO A 172 16.34 14.89 12.05
N ALA A 173 17.54 14.68 12.59
CA ALA A 173 17.95 13.38 13.13
C ALA A 173 17.01 12.96 14.28
N LEU A 174 16.50 11.73 14.25
CA LEU A 174 15.51 11.25 15.22
C LEU A 174 16.14 10.22 16.16
N LYS A 175 16.60 10.70 17.32
CA LYS A 175 16.97 9.85 18.45
C LYS A 175 15.73 9.34 19.19
N SER A 176 15.86 8.24 19.94
CA SER A 176 14.75 7.59 20.66
C SER A 176 13.89 8.55 21.51
N GLN A 177 14.51 9.51 22.20
CA GLN A 177 13.80 10.52 22.99
C GLN A 177 12.94 11.42 22.10
N ARG A 178 13.51 11.95 21.02
CA ARG A 178 12.78 12.81 20.08
C ARG A 178 11.64 12.06 19.39
N ILE A 179 11.83 10.78 19.07
CA ILE A 179 10.76 9.93 18.52
C ILE A 179 9.60 9.86 19.51
N SER A 180 9.88 9.60 20.79
CA SER A 180 8.85 9.50 21.82
C SER A 180 8.07 10.82 21.97
N GLU A 181 8.76 11.96 21.96
CA GLU A 181 8.14 13.29 21.98
C GLU A 181 7.21 13.50 20.78
N VAL A 182 7.71 13.25 19.56
CA VAL A 182 6.95 13.41 18.31
C VAL A 182 5.66 12.58 18.34
N LEU A 183 5.77 11.30 18.71
CA LEU A 183 4.61 10.42 18.78
C LEU A 183 3.60 10.86 19.86
N SER A 184 4.09 11.41 20.98
CA SER A 184 3.24 11.87 22.08
C SER A 184 2.45 13.15 21.81
N ARG A 185 2.86 13.93 20.80
CA ARG A 185 2.15 15.16 20.39
C ARG A 185 0.99 14.89 19.44
N VAL A 186 0.87 13.68 18.89
CA VAL A 186 -0.24 13.34 18.00
C VAL A 186 -1.48 13.07 18.83
N THR A 187 -2.47 13.97 18.74
CA THR A 187 -3.75 13.83 19.44
C THR A 187 -4.82 13.19 18.54
N PRO A 188 -5.89 12.62 19.11
CA PRO A 188 -7.05 12.15 18.33
C PRO A 188 -7.65 13.23 17.43
N LYS A 189 -7.65 14.49 17.90
CA LYS A 189 -8.16 15.65 17.14
C LYS A 189 -7.28 15.93 15.92
N ASP A 190 -5.96 15.91 16.08
CA ASP A 190 -5.03 16.11 14.96
C ASP A 190 -5.11 14.96 13.96
N PHE A 191 -5.29 13.74 14.45
CA PHE A 191 -5.52 12.54 13.63
C PHE A 191 -6.78 12.70 12.75
N ALA A 192 -7.90 13.14 13.32
CA ALA A 192 -9.12 13.41 12.57
C ALA A 192 -8.95 14.55 11.56
N ARG A 193 -8.30 15.65 11.94
CA ARG A 193 -8.02 16.79 11.05
C ARG A 193 -7.11 16.41 9.87
N TYR A 194 -6.15 15.51 10.08
CA TYR A 194 -5.34 14.99 8.98
C TYR A 194 -6.21 14.28 7.93
N PHE A 195 -7.12 13.40 8.35
CA PHE A 195 -8.00 12.69 7.42
C PHE A 195 -9.08 13.58 6.78
N HIS A 196 -9.52 14.63 7.47
CA HIS A 196 -10.31 15.70 6.85
C HIS A 196 -9.62 16.25 5.60
N LEU A 197 -8.34 16.64 5.72
CA LEU A 197 -7.56 17.15 4.59
C LEU A 197 -7.35 16.09 3.48
N ARG A 198 -7.13 14.82 3.85
CA ARG A 198 -7.04 13.71 2.88
C ARG A 198 -8.28 13.63 2.00
N HIS A 199 -9.45 13.63 2.62
CA HIS A 199 -10.71 13.56 1.90
C HIS A 199 -10.98 14.84 1.09
N GLN A 200 -10.81 16.01 1.70
CA GLN A 200 -11.04 17.31 1.07
C GLN A 200 -10.24 17.45 -0.23
N SER A 201 -8.93 17.19 -0.19
CA SER A 201 -8.10 17.31 -1.40
C SER A 201 -8.45 16.28 -2.47
N LYS A 202 -9.03 15.12 -2.12
CA LYS A 202 -9.52 14.15 -3.11
C LYS A 202 -10.75 14.70 -3.82
N ILE A 203 -11.74 15.22 -3.09
CA ILE A 203 -12.99 15.71 -3.68
C ILE A 203 -12.80 17.01 -4.48
N GLU A 204 -11.89 17.89 -4.08
CA GLU A 204 -11.58 19.14 -4.80
C GLU A 204 -11.00 18.89 -6.20
N ARG A 205 -10.36 17.74 -6.41
CA ARG A 205 -9.81 17.33 -7.71
C ARG A 205 -10.84 16.65 -8.61
N MET A 206 -12.02 16.34 -8.09
CA MET A 206 -13.10 15.71 -8.85
C MET A 206 -13.92 16.76 -9.58
N SER A 207 -14.31 16.45 -10.82
CA SER A 207 -15.23 17.27 -11.60
C SER A 207 -16.60 16.61 -11.69
N GLY A 208 -17.65 17.42 -11.79
CA GLY A 208 -19.01 16.94 -12.05
C GLY A 208 -19.64 16.14 -10.90
N ALA A 209 -20.44 15.13 -11.26
CA ALA A 209 -21.26 14.34 -10.34
C ALA A 209 -20.60 13.01 -9.91
N ASP A 210 -19.32 12.82 -10.24
CA ASP A 210 -18.59 11.59 -9.93
C ASP A 210 -18.51 11.35 -8.42
N CYS A 211 -18.41 10.07 -8.04
CA CYS A 211 -18.23 9.63 -6.67
C CYS A 211 -16.95 8.80 -6.54
N VAL A 212 -16.25 8.93 -5.42
CA VAL A 212 -15.16 8.03 -5.03
C VAL A 212 -15.71 6.78 -4.39
N HIS A 213 -15.04 5.65 -4.60
CA HIS A 213 -15.40 4.38 -3.99
C HIS A 213 -14.46 4.12 -2.82
N TYR A 214 -15.02 4.17 -1.62
CA TYR A 214 -14.28 4.04 -0.38
C TYR A 214 -14.58 2.69 0.25
N ALA A 215 -13.59 1.82 0.26
CA ALA A 215 -13.69 0.51 0.88
C ALA A 215 -13.40 0.63 2.37
N LEU A 216 -14.35 0.18 3.20
CA LEU A 216 -14.25 0.19 4.65
C LEU A 216 -14.11 -1.23 5.15
N ASP A 217 -13.11 -1.46 5.98
CA ASP A 217 -12.94 -2.69 6.72
C ASP A 217 -12.22 -2.41 8.05
N ASN A 218 -12.18 -3.39 8.96
CA ASN A 218 -11.54 -3.24 10.26
C ASN A 218 -10.55 -4.38 10.58
N THR A 219 -9.70 -4.11 11.56
CA THR A 219 -8.74 -5.08 12.05
C THR A 219 -8.47 -4.90 13.53
N THR A 220 -8.10 -5.98 14.20
CA THR A 220 -7.68 -5.98 15.60
C THR A 220 -6.17 -5.85 15.72
N ILE A 221 -5.70 -5.05 16.67
CA ILE A 221 -4.28 -4.89 17.02
C ILE A 221 -4.09 -5.34 18.46
N SER A 222 -3.34 -6.41 18.68
CA SER A 222 -3.06 -6.90 20.04
C SER A 222 -2.10 -5.96 20.78
N SER A 223 -2.30 -5.84 22.09
CA SER A 223 -1.48 -4.96 22.94
C SER A 223 -1.05 -5.67 24.23
N TYR A 224 0.16 -5.34 24.69
CA TYR A 224 0.62 -5.67 26.04
C TYR A 224 0.49 -4.48 27.00
N SER A 225 0.08 -3.32 26.48
CA SER A 225 0.04 -2.09 27.25
C SER A 225 -1.10 -2.13 28.25
N ALA A 226 -0.79 -1.89 29.52
CA ALA A 226 -1.77 -1.71 30.58
C ALA A 226 -2.26 -0.25 30.70
N THR A 227 -1.77 0.65 29.84
CA THR A 227 -2.06 2.10 29.95
C THR A 227 -3.08 2.59 28.93
N ILE A 228 -3.21 1.91 27.79
CA ILE A 228 -4.14 2.32 26.72
C ILE A 228 -5.56 1.96 27.18
N ALA A 229 -6.46 2.93 27.29
CA ALA A 229 -7.82 2.68 27.79
C ALA A 229 -8.66 1.82 26.81
N ASP A 230 -8.46 2.01 25.50
CA ASP A 230 -9.24 1.36 24.45
C ASP A 230 -8.84 -0.11 24.18
N VAL A 231 -7.84 -0.66 24.86
CA VAL A 231 -7.49 -2.09 24.69
C VAL A 231 -8.34 -2.95 25.62
N ALA A 232 -9.12 -3.86 25.02
CA ALA A 232 -10.02 -4.74 25.75
C ALA A 232 -9.97 -6.17 25.19
N TYR A 233 -10.33 -7.15 26.03
CA TYR A 233 -10.50 -8.52 25.55
C TYR A 233 -11.68 -8.59 24.59
N GLY A 234 -11.42 -9.06 23.38
CA GLY A 234 -12.40 -9.16 22.31
C GLY A 234 -12.12 -10.37 21.42
N HIS A 235 -12.74 -10.40 20.23
CA HIS A 235 -12.57 -11.50 19.28
C HIS A 235 -11.22 -11.39 18.53
N ALA A 236 -10.12 -11.62 19.23
CA ALA A 236 -8.79 -11.67 18.62
C ALA A 236 -8.63 -12.93 17.76
N LYS A 237 -8.24 -12.77 16.49
CA LYS A 237 -8.05 -13.90 15.55
C LYS A 237 -6.75 -14.69 15.78
N ARG A 238 -5.76 -14.12 16.48
CA ARG A 238 -4.40 -14.65 16.57
C ARG A 238 -3.96 -14.96 18.00
N ASP A 239 -4.10 -13.97 18.88
CA ASP A 239 -3.63 -14.02 20.28
C ASP A 239 -4.83 -13.76 21.21
N PRO A 240 -5.72 -14.75 21.42
CA PRO A 240 -6.93 -14.60 22.24
C PRO A 240 -6.66 -14.25 23.71
N GLU A 241 -5.44 -14.50 24.18
CA GLU A 241 -4.97 -14.20 25.54
C GLU A 241 -4.58 -12.74 25.76
N LEU A 242 -4.60 -11.90 24.73
CA LEU A 242 -4.23 -10.49 24.81
C LEU A 242 -5.40 -9.55 24.53
N PRO A 243 -5.49 -8.40 25.23
CA PRO A 243 -6.44 -7.37 24.86
C PRO A 243 -6.07 -6.77 23.50
N VAL A 244 -7.09 -6.35 22.76
CA VAL A 244 -6.97 -5.81 21.40
C VAL A 244 -7.53 -4.40 21.33
N LEU A 245 -7.00 -3.61 20.40
CA LEU A 245 -7.59 -2.37 19.90
C LEU A 245 -8.25 -2.67 18.56
N ASN A 246 -9.47 -2.19 18.33
CA ASN A 246 -10.06 -2.24 17.00
C ASN A 246 -9.62 -1.02 16.19
N PHE A 247 -9.29 -1.24 14.92
CA PHE A 247 -8.79 -0.20 14.03
C PHE A 247 -9.40 -0.34 12.63
N THR A 248 -10.15 0.67 12.22
CA THR A 248 -10.81 0.75 10.92
C THR A 248 -9.97 1.53 9.93
N PHE A 249 -9.92 1.04 8.69
CA PHE A 249 -9.42 1.78 7.54
C PHE A 249 -10.53 2.02 6.53
N VAL A 250 -10.50 3.21 5.94
CA VAL A 250 -11.26 3.55 4.75
C VAL A 250 -10.27 3.91 3.67
N CYS A 251 -10.31 3.15 2.58
CA CYS A 251 -9.32 3.23 1.52
C CYS A 251 -9.98 3.61 0.21
N ASP A 252 -9.36 4.53 -0.52
CA ASP A 252 -9.77 4.90 -1.87
C ASP A 252 -9.40 3.78 -2.83
N GLN A 253 -10.39 3.10 -3.40
CA GLN A 253 -10.17 1.95 -4.28
C GLN A 253 -9.40 2.30 -5.56
N ASP A 254 -9.43 3.58 -5.97
CA ASP A 254 -8.75 4.06 -7.17
C ASP A 254 -7.26 4.30 -6.94
N SER A 255 -6.89 4.97 -5.85
CA SER A 255 -5.48 5.30 -5.57
C SER A 255 -4.77 4.31 -4.65
N GLY A 256 -5.51 3.51 -3.87
CA GLY A 256 -4.98 2.72 -2.77
C GLY A 256 -4.61 3.54 -1.52
N ASP A 257 -4.94 4.83 -1.48
CA ASP A 257 -4.67 5.67 -0.32
C ASP A 257 -5.63 5.38 0.85
N ILE A 258 -5.12 5.44 2.07
CA ILE A 258 -5.94 5.40 3.29
C ILE A 258 -6.41 6.83 3.57
N VAL A 259 -7.68 7.08 3.31
CA VAL A 259 -8.32 8.41 3.41
C VAL A 259 -8.99 8.65 4.75
N PHE A 260 -9.20 7.60 5.55
CA PHE A 260 -9.66 7.71 6.93
C PHE A 260 -9.22 6.50 7.75
N ALA A 261 -8.96 6.73 9.04
CA ALA A 261 -8.75 5.67 10.01
C ALA A 261 -9.40 6.03 11.34
N HIS A 262 -9.82 5.02 12.10
CA HIS A 262 -10.42 5.23 13.41
C HIS A 262 -10.11 4.06 14.34
N ALA A 263 -9.59 4.37 15.54
CA ALA A 263 -9.35 3.41 16.60
C ALA A 263 -10.47 3.48 17.64
N TYR A 264 -10.89 2.31 18.14
CA TYR A 264 -11.93 2.17 19.15
C TYR A 264 -11.74 0.88 19.95
N GLU A 265 -12.54 0.72 21.00
CA GLU A 265 -12.39 -0.37 21.97
C GLU A 265 -12.50 -1.76 21.32
N GLY A 266 -11.56 -2.65 21.69
CA GLY A 266 -11.43 -3.99 21.13
C GLY A 266 -12.60 -4.95 21.35
N SER A 267 -13.42 -4.70 22.38
CA SER A 267 -14.56 -5.54 22.72
C SER A 267 -15.78 -5.28 21.82
N ILE A 268 -15.81 -4.14 21.11
CA ILE A 268 -16.96 -3.68 20.34
C ILE A 268 -17.04 -4.43 19.01
N PRO A 269 -18.15 -5.14 18.70
CA PRO A 269 -18.32 -5.80 17.41
C PRO A 269 -18.50 -4.81 16.25
N ASP A 270 -18.04 -5.20 15.06
CA ASP A 270 -18.05 -4.37 13.83
C ASP A 270 -19.44 -3.82 13.50
N VAL A 271 -20.47 -4.67 13.63
CA VAL A 271 -21.87 -4.30 13.38
C VAL A 271 -22.34 -3.19 14.33
N THR A 272 -21.83 -3.14 15.56
CA THR A 272 -22.16 -2.12 16.55
C THR A 272 -21.36 -0.83 16.29
N ALA A 273 -20.07 -0.97 15.97
CA ALA A 273 -19.16 0.16 15.71
C ALA A 273 -19.51 0.95 14.44
N PHE A 274 -20.15 0.32 13.46
CA PHE A 274 -20.42 0.94 12.15
C PHE A 274 -21.05 2.34 12.23
N GLY A 275 -22.07 2.51 13.06
CA GLY A 275 -22.75 3.80 13.20
C GLY A 275 -21.84 4.90 13.75
N GLU A 276 -20.96 4.55 14.70
CA GLU A 276 -19.95 5.49 15.20
C GLU A 276 -18.95 5.85 14.10
N ILE A 277 -18.44 4.86 13.36
CA ILE A 277 -17.47 5.10 12.28
C ILE A 277 -18.03 6.10 11.25
N VAL A 278 -19.26 5.88 10.79
CA VAL A 278 -19.93 6.80 9.83
C VAL A 278 -20.09 8.20 10.44
N TYR A 279 -20.46 8.29 11.72
CA TYR A 279 -20.55 9.58 12.42
C TYR A 279 -19.20 10.29 12.50
N ARG A 280 -18.12 9.57 12.83
CA ARG A 280 -16.75 10.11 12.89
C ARG A 280 -16.26 10.59 11.53
N MET A 281 -16.61 9.88 10.46
CA MET A 281 -16.34 10.34 9.09
C MET A 281 -17.09 11.64 8.80
N LYS A 282 -18.37 11.74 9.17
CA LYS A 282 -19.16 12.98 9.02
C LYS A 282 -18.55 14.15 9.80
N ASP A 283 -18.13 13.91 11.05
CA ASP A 283 -17.49 14.91 11.91
C ASP A 283 -16.11 15.34 11.37
N ALA A 284 -15.39 14.41 10.72
CA ALA A 284 -14.19 14.71 9.95
C ALA A 284 -14.48 15.41 8.60
N GLY A 285 -15.71 15.82 8.32
CA GLY A 285 -16.09 16.61 7.15
C GLY A 285 -16.23 15.82 5.86
N PHE A 286 -16.55 14.52 5.93
CA PHE A 286 -16.79 13.72 4.73
C PHE A 286 -18.08 14.14 4.02
N ASP A 287 -17.98 14.46 2.74
CA ASP A 287 -19.13 14.71 1.88
C ASP A 287 -19.64 13.39 1.30
N PHE A 288 -20.61 12.78 1.99
CA PHE A 288 -21.22 11.53 1.55
C PHE A 288 -21.99 11.63 0.22
N SER A 289 -22.29 12.84 -0.27
CA SER A 289 -22.85 12.98 -1.62
C SER A 289 -21.83 12.63 -2.72
N LYS A 290 -20.54 12.67 -2.39
CA LYS A 290 -19.40 12.35 -3.28
C LYS A 290 -18.77 10.99 -2.98
N VAL A 291 -19.26 10.25 -2.00
CA VAL A 291 -18.64 8.99 -1.53
C VAL A 291 -19.62 7.84 -1.66
N ILE A 292 -19.20 6.75 -2.31
CA ILE A 292 -19.86 5.45 -2.23
C ILE A 292 -19.06 4.57 -1.26
N LEU A 293 -19.65 4.26 -0.11
CA LEU A 293 -19.04 3.42 0.92
C LEU A 293 -19.25 1.94 0.60
N VAL A 294 -18.16 1.18 0.50
CA VAL A 294 -18.17 -0.25 0.17
C VAL A 294 -17.83 -1.07 1.41
N THR A 295 -18.76 -1.87 1.90
CA THR A 295 -18.64 -2.60 3.19
C THR A 295 -18.98 -4.07 3.07
N ASP A 296 -18.32 -4.93 3.86
CA ASP A 296 -18.64 -6.36 3.91
C ASP A 296 -19.91 -6.65 4.73
N ARG A 297 -20.40 -7.89 4.61
CA ARG A 297 -21.50 -8.48 5.39
C ARG A 297 -21.25 -8.55 6.90
N GLY A 298 -20.03 -8.28 7.36
CA GLY A 298 -19.70 -8.07 8.77
C GLY A 298 -20.47 -6.90 9.39
N TYR A 299 -20.67 -5.83 8.63
CA TYR A 299 -21.33 -4.58 9.07
C TYR A 299 -22.85 -4.60 8.93
N GLN A 300 -23.42 -5.67 8.38
CA GLN A 300 -24.85 -5.71 8.06
C GLN A 300 -25.71 -5.81 9.33
N SER A 301 -26.64 -4.86 9.45
CA SER A 301 -27.88 -4.99 10.20
C SER A 301 -28.93 -4.08 9.57
N LEU A 302 -30.23 -4.38 9.75
CA LEU A 302 -31.30 -3.49 9.25
C LEU A 302 -31.16 -2.07 9.84
N ILE A 303 -30.71 -1.97 11.09
CA ILE A 303 -30.42 -0.69 11.76
C ILE A 303 -29.30 0.07 11.04
N ASN A 304 -28.21 -0.60 10.66
CA ASN A 304 -27.10 0.04 9.94
C ASN A 304 -27.48 0.45 8.51
N ILE A 305 -28.32 -0.33 7.84
CA ILE A 305 -28.89 0.06 6.54
C ILE A 305 -29.76 1.32 6.72
N GLN A 306 -30.65 1.34 7.71
CA GLN A 306 -31.50 2.49 8.00
C GLN A 306 -30.68 3.74 8.33
N LYS A 307 -29.65 3.62 9.18
CA LYS A 307 -28.73 4.72 9.50
C LYS A 307 -28.02 5.28 8.26
N GLN A 308 -27.57 4.43 7.34
CA GLN A 308 -26.97 4.88 6.07
C GLN A 308 -27.97 5.67 5.23
N ILE A 309 -29.22 5.21 5.16
CA ILE A 309 -30.29 5.90 4.41
C ILE A 309 -30.59 7.26 5.04
N ASP A 310 -30.77 7.31 6.36
CA ASP A 310 -31.11 8.54 7.10
C ASP A 310 -29.98 9.59 7.01
N LEU A 311 -28.73 9.14 7.00
CA LEU A 311 -27.54 9.98 6.82
C LEU A 311 -27.19 10.27 5.35
N GLU A 312 -28.02 9.84 4.40
CA GLU A 312 -27.82 10.01 2.96
C GLU A 312 -26.48 9.45 2.43
N VAL A 313 -25.96 8.41 3.08
CA VAL A 313 -24.76 7.71 2.65
C VAL A 313 -25.09 6.90 1.40
N LYS A 314 -24.31 7.08 0.33
CA LYS A 314 -24.32 6.15 -0.81
C LYS A 314 -23.49 4.94 -0.45
N PHE A 315 -23.99 3.73 -0.67
CA PHE A 315 -23.29 2.52 -0.25
C PHE A 315 -23.47 1.32 -1.19
N ILE A 316 -22.49 0.42 -1.18
CA ILE A 316 -22.53 -0.92 -1.76
C ILE A 316 -22.13 -1.88 -0.63
N GLN A 317 -23.10 -2.61 -0.08
CA GLN A 317 -22.88 -3.46 1.09
C GLN A 317 -23.18 -4.93 0.77
N GLY A 318 -22.22 -5.80 1.05
CA GLY A 318 -22.46 -7.24 1.06
C GLY A 318 -23.42 -7.59 2.21
N ILE A 319 -24.37 -8.49 1.97
CA ILE A 319 -25.34 -8.91 3.00
C ILE A 319 -25.32 -10.43 3.20
N ARG A 320 -25.54 -10.85 4.45
CA ARG A 320 -25.75 -12.23 4.86
C ARG A 320 -27.11 -12.70 4.38
N LEU A 321 -27.14 -13.98 3.99
CA LEU A 321 -28.36 -14.66 3.57
C LEU A 321 -29.25 -15.08 4.75
N SER A 322 -29.05 -14.52 5.95
CA SER A 322 -29.87 -14.82 7.13
C SER A 322 -31.24 -14.15 7.08
N GLU A 323 -31.41 -13.10 6.26
CA GLU A 323 -32.70 -12.43 6.09
C GLU A 323 -33.65 -13.24 5.19
N ASP A 324 -34.85 -13.57 5.69
CA ASP A 324 -35.83 -14.36 4.93
C ASP A 324 -36.31 -13.67 3.65
N ILE A 325 -36.26 -12.34 3.58
CA ILE A 325 -36.62 -11.60 2.36
C ILE A 325 -35.59 -11.81 1.25
N VAL A 326 -34.30 -11.93 1.62
CA VAL A 326 -33.21 -12.23 0.68
C VAL A 326 -33.34 -13.66 0.19
N LYS A 327 -33.56 -14.63 1.08
CA LYS A 327 -33.81 -16.03 0.72
C LYS A 327 -35.00 -16.19 -0.24
N ARG A 328 -36.14 -15.56 0.10
CA ARG A 328 -37.34 -15.56 -0.76
C ARG A 328 -37.07 -14.94 -2.13
N SER A 329 -36.22 -13.91 -2.20
CA SER A 329 -35.83 -13.31 -3.47
C SER A 329 -34.98 -14.27 -4.31
N PHE A 330 -34.04 -14.98 -3.69
CA PHE A 330 -33.30 -16.05 -4.35
C PHE A 330 -34.20 -17.16 -4.87
N ASP A 331 -35.17 -17.61 -4.07
CA ASP A 331 -36.11 -18.65 -4.48
C ASP A 331 -37.01 -18.19 -5.64
N ARG A 332 -37.48 -16.93 -5.59
CA ARG A 332 -38.30 -16.33 -6.66
C ARG A 332 -37.54 -16.23 -7.99
N TYR A 333 -36.27 -15.86 -7.95
CA TYR A 333 -35.46 -15.60 -9.15
C TYR A 333 -34.46 -16.72 -9.47
N ASP A 334 -34.67 -17.92 -8.90
CA ASP A 334 -33.78 -19.07 -9.08
C ASP A 334 -33.60 -19.45 -10.56
N ALA A 335 -34.69 -19.46 -11.32
CA ALA A 335 -34.66 -19.74 -12.76
C ALA A 335 -33.80 -18.72 -13.54
N SER A 336 -33.81 -17.44 -13.13
CA SER A 336 -32.96 -16.41 -13.73
C SER A 336 -31.48 -16.69 -13.43
N LEU A 337 -31.15 -17.11 -12.21
CA LEU A 337 -29.79 -17.42 -11.76
C LEU A 337 -29.20 -18.72 -12.35
N HIS A 338 -29.98 -19.46 -13.13
CA HIS A 338 -29.54 -20.61 -13.92
C HIS A 338 -29.64 -20.38 -15.44
N ASN A 339 -30.08 -19.19 -15.86
CA ASN A 339 -30.26 -18.87 -17.27
C ASN A 339 -29.06 -18.09 -17.81
N GLN A 340 -28.55 -18.52 -18.96
CA GLN A 340 -27.37 -17.92 -19.61
C GLN A 340 -27.51 -16.42 -19.90
N ARG A 341 -28.74 -15.91 -20.05
CA ARG A 341 -29.02 -14.48 -20.25
C ARG A 341 -28.60 -13.60 -19.06
N PHE A 342 -28.49 -14.18 -17.88
CA PHE A 342 -28.10 -13.50 -16.64
C PHE A 342 -26.65 -13.79 -16.24
N TYR A 343 -25.87 -14.45 -17.10
CA TYR A 343 -24.47 -14.75 -16.85
C TYR A 343 -23.57 -13.67 -17.45
N ASP A 344 -22.64 -13.15 -16.64
CA ASP A 344 -21.57 -12.30 -17.13
C ASP A 344 -20.23 -13.07 -17.17
N THR A 345 -19.59 -13.06 -18.34
CA THR A 345 -18.33 -13.78 -18.56
C THR A 345 -17.14 -13.12 -17.87
N GLY A 346 -17.13 -11.78 -17.73
CA GLY A 346 -16.05 -11.05 -17.09
C GLY A 346 -16.04 -11.28 -15.58
N GLU A 347 -17.19 -11.16 -14.95
CA GLU A 347 -17.39 -11.38 -13.52
C GLU A 347 -17.55 -12.86 -13.15
N ARG A 348 -17.82 -13.72 -14.13
CA ARG A 348 -17.99 -15.18 -14.01
C ARG A 348 -19.07 -15.57 -13.02
N VAL A 349 -20.23 -14.93 -13.15
CA VAL A 349 -21.32 -15.01 -12.17
C VAL A 349 -22.67 -14.88 -12.85
N TYR A 350 -23.69 -15.54 -12.33
CA TYR A 350 -25.07 -15.23 -12.65
C TYR A 350 -25.58 -14.15 -11.72
N ALA A 351 -26.27 -13.13 -12.24
CA ALA A 351 -26.82 -12.07 -11.41
C ALA A 351 -28.26 -11.69 -11.77
N HIS A 352 -29.06 -11.38 -10.77
CA HIS A 352 -30.38 -10.78 -10.93
C HIS A 352 -30.54 -9.61 -9.96
N SER A 353 -31.17 -8.52 -10.39
CA SER A 353 -31.44 -7.36 -9.55
C SER A 353 -32.94 -7.22 -9.29
N THR A 354 -33.31 -6.86 -8.07
CA THR A 354 -34.66 -6.43 -7.70
C THR A 354 -34.58 -5.18 -6.83
N THR A 355 -35.72 -4.58 -6.52
CA THR A 355 -35.78 -3.35 -5.71
C THR A 355 -36.52 -3.57 -4.39
N GLU A 356 -36.09 -2.83 -3.39
CA GLU A 356 -36.70 -2.79 -2.07
C GLU A 356 -37.14 -1.35 -1.75
N ALA A 357 -38.35 -1.19 -1.22
CA ALA A 357 -38.85 0.09 -0.75
C ALA A 357 -38.41 0.33 0.69
N TRP A 358 -37.79 1.47 0.93
CA TRP A 358 -37.32 1.94 2.22
C TRP A 358 -37.84 3.36 2.48
N LYS A 359 -37.75 3.80 3.74
CA LYS A 359 -38.02 5.19 4.12
C LYS A 359 -36.74 5.81 4.65
N GLN A 360 -36.44 7.04 4.22
CA GLN A 360 -35.49 7.93 4.88
C GLN A 360 -36.26 8.76 5.89
N TYR A 361 -35.81 8.81 7.14
CA TYR A 361 -36.35 9.68 8.16
C TYR A 361 -35.49 10.95 8.27
N THR A 362 -36.13 12.11 8.21
CA THR A 362 -35.50 13.43 8.35
C THR A 362 -36.25 14.23 9.41
N ASP A 363 -35.67 15.36 9.81
CA ASP A 363 -36.32 16.30 10.74
C ASP A 363 -37.68 16.83 10.22
N TYR A 364 -37.93 16.72 8.92
CA TYR A 364 -39.13 17.25 8.25
C TYR A 364 -40.11 16.15 7.80
N GLY A 365 -39.88 14.88 8.17
CA GLY A 365 -40.77 13.77 7.87
C GLY A 365 -40.07 12.56 7.25
N SER A 366 -40.79 11.78 6.44
CA SER A 366 -40.21 10.59 5.79
C SER A 366 -40.27 10.69 4.26
N LEU A 367 -39.16 10.35 3.60
CA LEU A 367 -39.06 10.26 2.14
C LEU A 367 -38.97 8.80 1.71
N ASN A 368 -39.65 8.42 0.62
CA ASN A 368 -39.49 7.09 0.04
C ASN A 368 -38.13 6.97 -0.64
N LYS A 369 -37.44 5.86 -0.41
CA LYS A 369 -36.18 5.50 -1.04
C LYS A 369 -36.29 4.11 -1.65
N THR A 370 -35.67 3.95 -2.81
CA THR A 370 -35.56 2.66 -3.48
C THR A 370 -34.13 2.18 -3.38
N LEU A 371 -33.96 0.99 -2.84
CA LEU A 371 -32.67 0.29 -2.81
C LEU A 371 -32.70 -0.84 -3.84
N HIS A 372 -31.53 -1.20 -4.34
CA HIS A 372 -31.32 -2.38 -5.17
C HIS A 372 -30.84 -3.54 -4.30
N LEU A 373 -31.47 -4.69 -4.48
CA LEU A 373 -31.02 -5.98 -3.98
C LEU A 373 -30.51 -6.80 -5.16
N HIS A 374 -29.18 -6.94 -5.23
CA HIS A 374 -28.50 -7.73 -6.24
C HIS A 374 -28.23 -9.13 -5.70
N LEU A 375 -28.66 -10.14 -6.46
CA LEU A 375 -28.55 -11.55 -6.14
C LEU A 375 -27.52 -12.17 -7.08
N TYR A 376 -26.57 -12.92 -6.53
CA TYR A 376 -25.50 -13.56 -7.28
C TYR A 376 -25.46 -15.06 -7.02
N ARG A 377 -25.16 -15.84 -8.06
CA ARG A 377 -24.79 -17.26 -7.96
C ARG A 377 -23.45 -17.50 -8.65
N PHE A 378 -22.49 -18.06 -7.91
CA PHE A 378 -21.17 -18.43 -8.39
C PHE A 378 -21.10 -19.94 -8.69
N PRO A 379 -21.11 -20.35 -9.97
CA PRO A 379 -21.26 -21.75 -10.38
C PRO A 379 -20.02 -22.64 -10.13
N LYS A 380 -18.96 -22.11 -9.51
CA LYS A 380 -17.81 -22.91 -9.04
C LYS A 380 -17.77 -23.04 -7.53
N ALA A 381 -18.36 -22.07 -6.82
CA ALA A 381 -18.37 -22.06 -5.36
C ALA A 381 -19.44 -23.00 -4.82
N ASP A 382 -20.58 -23.11 -5.52
CA ASP A 382 -21.61 -24.10 -5.24
C ASP A 382 -21.09 -25.53 -5.37
N GLU A 383 -20.34 -25.86 -6.44
CA GLU A 383 -19.72 -27.17 -6.65
C GLU A 383 -18.71 -27.50 -5.55
N ALA A 384 -17.82 -26.55 -5.20
CA ALA A 384 -16.82 -26.75 -4.16
C ALA A 384 -17.44 -26.92 -2.76
N GLU A 385 -18.42 -26.10 -2.38
CA GLU A 385 -19.14 -26.22 -1.10
C GLU A 385 -19.90 -27.55 -1.01
N MET A 386 -20.50 -27.98 -2.12
CA MET A 386 -21.19 -29.25 -2.23
C MET A 386 -20.24 -30.44 -2.09
N GLU A 387 -19.09 -30.40 -2.76
CA GLU A 387 -18.09 -31.46 -2.69
C GLU A 387 -17.49 -31.58 -1.28
N GLU A 388 -17.13 -30.45 -0.65
CA GLU A 388 -16.62 -30.44 0.72
C GLU A 388 -17.65 -30.99 1.72
N LEU A 389 -18.91 -30.55 1.63
CA LEU A 389 -19.96 -31.07 2.52
C LEU A 389 -20.14 -32.59 2.33
N ARG A 390 -20.20 -33.07 1.09
CA ARG A 390 -20.34 -34.50 0.77
C ARG A 390 -19.16 -35.30 1.33
N LEU A 391 -17.93 -34.81 1.19
CA LEU A 391 -16.74 -35.45 1.72
C LEU A 391 -16.80 -35.56 3.25
N GLN A 392 -17.17 -34.48 3.94
CA GLN A 392 -17.25 -34.48 5.41
C GLN A 392 -18.35 -35.40 5.93
N VAL A 393 -19.51 -35.41 5.27
CA VAL A 393 -20.61 -36.33 5.58
C VAL A 393 -20.20 -37.79 5.34
N GLN A 394 -19.54 -38.09 4.22
CA GLN A 394 -19.04 -39.44 3.93
C GLN A 394 -18.07 -39.92 5.01
N GLN A 395 -17.13 -39.09 5.44
CA GLN A 395 -16.20 -39.44 6.52
C GLN A 395 -16.91 -39.72 7.85
N VAL A 396 -18.00 -39.02 8.16
CA VAL A 396 -18.83 -39.32 9.34
C VAL A 396 -19.54 -40.66 9.18
N LEU A 397 -20.10 -40.94 8.01
CA LEU A 397 -20.76 -42.21 7.70
C LEU A 397 -19.79 -43.40 7.79
N ASP A 398 -18.57 -43.27 7.23
CA ASP A 398 -17.55 -44.32 7.27
C ASP A 398 -17.18 -44.69 8.71
N LEU A 399 -16.99 -43.68 9.57
CA LEU A 399 -16.71 -43.89 10.99
C LEU A 399 -17.89 -44.57 11.70
N LYS A 400 -19.12 -44.08 11.49
CA LYS A 400 -20.32 -44.62 12.14
C LYS A 400 -20.61 -46.06 11.70
N ASN A 401 -20.53 -46.35 10.41
CA ASN A 401 -20.77 -47.68 9.86
C ASN A 401 -19.65 -48.68 10.19
N ALA A 402 -18.43 -48.19 10.46
CA ALA A 402 -17.33 -48.99 11.01
C ALA A 402 -17.39 -49.15 12.54
N ASN A 403 -18.44 -48.67 13.21
CA ASN A 403 -18.57 -48.62 14.68
C ASN A 403 -17.40 -47.90 15.38
N LYS A 404 -16.80 -46.91 14.71
CA LYS A 404 -15.74 -46.05 15.26
C LYS A 404 -16.33 -44.76 15.81
N GLN A 405 -15.64 -44.17 16.79
CA GLN A 405 -16.02 -42.88 17.36
C GLN A 405 -15.77 -41.75 16.35
N VAL A 406 -16.75 -40.87 16.18
CA VAL A 406 -16.59 -39.62 15.42
C VAL A 406 -16.06 -38.54 16.36
N PRO A 407 -15.03 -37.76 15.97
CA PRO A 407 -14.55 -36.63 16.77
C PRO A 407 -15.71 -35.69 17.17
N PRO A 408 -15.79 -35.23 18.44
CA PRO A 408 -16.95 -34.46 18.94
C PRO A 408 -17.28 -33.21 18.12
N GLU A 409 -16.29 -32.42 17.71
CA GLU A 409 -16.48 -31.21 16.89
C GLU A 409 -17.08 -31.51 15.52
N LYS A 410 -16.59 -32.60 14.89
CA LYS A 410 -17.10 -33.07 13.62
C LYS A 410 -18.53 -33.59 13.76
N TRP A 411 -18.82 -34.33 14.82
CA TRP A 411 -20.17 -34.81 15.10
C TRP A 411 -21.14 -33.64 15.33
N LEU A 412 -20.75 -32.63 16.13
CA LEU A 412 -21.57 -31.45 16.38
C LEU A 412 -21.98 -30.74 15.08
N THR A 413 -21.05 -30.66 14.13
CA THR A 413 -21.23 -29.95 12.86
C THR A 413 -22.07 -30.74 11.85
N TYR A 414 -21.80 -32.04 11.70
CA TYR A 414 -22.33 -32.84 10.59
C TYR A 414 -23.40 -33.88 10.97
N LYS A 415 -23.69 -34.10 12.26
CA LYS A 415 -24.71 -35.09 12.70
C LYS A 415 -26.09 -34.89 12.05
N ARG A 416 -26.44 -33.66 11.70
CA ARG A 416 -27.72 -33.30 11.06
C ARG A 416 -27.87 -33.78 9.62
N PHE A 417 -26.78 -34.24 8.99
CA PHE A 417 -26.75 -34.70 7.60
C PHE A 417 -26.73 -36.22 7.48
N VAL A 418 -26.81 -36.93 8.61
CA VAL A 418 -26.80 -38.39 8.66
C VAL A 418 -27.96 -38.87 9.52
N CYS A 419 -28.55 -40.01 9.16
CA CYS A 419 -29.66 -40.62 9.87
C CYS A 419 -29.43 -42.12 10.03
N GLU A 420 -29.93 -42.69 11.13
CA GLU A 420 -29.92 -44.13 11.33
C GLU A 420 -31.10 -44.75 10.58
N ARG A 421 -30.83 -45.77 9.77
CA ARG A 421 -31.82 -46.52 9.00
C ARG A 421 -31.74 -48.00 9.36
N THR A 422 -32.82 -48.73 9.10
CA THR A 422 -32.91 -50.16 9.37
C THR A 422 -33.22 -50.88 8.07
N THR A 423 -32.47 -51.94 7.75
CA THR A 423 -32.74 -52.78 6.59
C THR A 423 -33.99 -53.63 6.80
N ALA A 424 -34.55 -54.21 5.73
CA ALA A 424 -35.68 -55.14 5.83
C ALA A 424 -35.40 -56.38 6.72
N GLN A 425 -34.12 -56.69 6.95
CA GLN A 425 -33.64 -57.77 7.82
C GLN A 425 -33.37 -57.32 9.27
N GLY A 426 -33.72 -56.07 9.64
CA GLY A 426 -33.58 -55.54 11.00
C GLY A 426 -32.18 -55.00 11.36
N ARG A 427 -31.24 -54.95 10.41
CA ARG A 427 -29.89 -54.43 10.67
C ARG A 427 -29.87 -52.90 10.61
N ARG A 428 -29.37 -52.25 11.65
CA ARG A 428 -29.19 -50.80 11.69
C ARG A 428 -27.91 -50.38 10.96
N TYR A 429 -27.99 -49.29 10.22
CA TYR A 429 -26.85 -48.66 9.55
C TYR A 429 -27.06 -47.15 9.48
N TRP A 430 -25.99 -46.40 9.29
CA TRP A 430 -26.05 -44.95 9.09
C TRP A 430 -26.04 -44.63 7.60
N ASP A 431 -26.94 -43.74 7.21
CA ASP A 431 -27.09 -43.26 5.84
C ASP A 431 -27.15 -41.72 5.82
N ARG A 432 -27.00 -41.14 4.64
CA ARG A 432 -27.17 -39.70 4.45
C ARG A 432 -28.63 -39.29 4.60
N ASP A 433 -28.82 -38.08 5.13
CA ASP A 433 -30.08 -37.36 5.08
C ASP A 433 -30.04 -36.40 3.88
N ASP A 434 -30.50 -36.88 2.72
CA ASP A 434 -30.46 -36.13 1.46
C ASP A 434 -31.26 -34.81 1.54
N ASN A 435 -32.35 -34.77 2.30
CA ASN A 435 -33.15 -33.56 2.49
C ASN A 435 -32.40 -32.51 3.32
N ALA A 436 -31.73 -32.93 4.40
CA ALA A 436 -30.93 -32.04 5.22
C ALA A 436 -29.71 -31.48 4.44
N ILE A 437 -29.10 -32.32 3.60
CA ILE A 437 -28.00 -31.91 2.71
C ILE A 437 -28.50 -30.91 1.66
N GLU A 438 -29.60 -31.21 0.97
CA GLU A 438 -30.19 -30.32 -0.03
C GLU A 438 -30.59 -28.96 0.59
N ALA A 439 -31.21 -28.97 1.76
CA ALA A 439 -31.57 -27.75 2.48
C ALA A 439 -30.35 -26.90 2.85
N ALA A 440 -29.24 -27.52 3.26
CA ALA A 440 -28.01 -26.80 3.56
C ALA A 440 -27.31 -26.26 2.30
N LEU A 441 -27.40 -26.97 1.18
CA LEU A 441 -26.79 -26.57 -0.09
C LEU A 441 -27.68 -25.65 -0.94
N ARG A 442 -28.96 -25.47 -0.58
CA ARG A 442 -29.92 -24.66 -1.35
C ARG A 442 -29.40 -23.27 -1.70
N TYR A 443 -28.63 -22.65 -0.81
CA TYR A 443 -28.05 -21.32 -1.02
C TYR A 443 -26.52 -21.34 -1.19
N ALA A 444 -25.92 -22.51 -1.47
CA ALA A 444 -24.50 -22.65 -1.71
C ALA A 444 -24.06 -21.80 -2.91
N GLY A 445 -22.87 -21.20 -2.81
CA GLY A 445 -22.35 -20.30 -3.85
C GLY A 445 -23.19 -19.05 -4.12
N ARG A 446 -24.17 -18.71 -3.25
CA ARG A 446 -24.99 -17.50 -3.39
C ARG A 446 -24.42 -16.35 -2.56
N PHE A 447 -24.55 -15.15 -3.11
CA PHE A 447 -24.11 -13.91 -2.45
C PHE A 447 -25.06 -12.79 -2.81
N ALA A 448 -25.23 -11.80 -1.94
CA ALA A 448 -26.10 -10.66 -2.21
C ALA A 448 -25.44 -9.34 -1.81
N ILE A 449 -25.77 -8.30 -2.58
CA ILE A 449 -25.42 -6.91 -2.31
C ILE A 449 -26.71 -6.11 -2.17
N ARG A 450 -26.76 -5.23 -1.16
CA ARG A 450 -27.77 -4.19 -1.01
C ARG A 450 -27.10 -2.84 -1.24
N THR A 451 -27.71 -1.99 -2.07
CA THR A 451 -27.11 -0.70 -2.47
C THR A 451 -28.17 0.33 -2.85
N ASN A 452 -27.90 1.60 -2.58
CA ASN A 452 -28.64 2.75 -3.13
C ASN A 452 -27.84 3.51 -4.21
N ALA A 453 -26.69 2.98 -4.64
CA ALA A 453 -25.71 3.70 -5.44
C ALA A 453 -25.56 3.16 -6.88
N GLU A 454 -25.68 1.84 -7.08
CA GLU A 454 -25.46 1.21 -8.39
C GLU A 454 -26.58 0.23 -8.74
N ALA A 455 -27.29 0.51 -9.84
CA ALA A 455 -28.42 -0.29 -10.30
C ALA A 455 -28.00 -1.53 -11.10
N ASN A 456 -26.82 -1.51 -11.74
CA ASN A 456 -26.31 -2.64 -12.49
C ASN A 456 -25.63 -3.66 -11.54
N PRO A 457 -26.12 -4.91 -11.44
CA PRO A 457 -25.58 -5.88 -10.49
C PRO A 457 -24.12 -6.26 -10.79
N PHE A 458 -23.69 -6.31 -12.06
CA PHE A 458 -22.32 -6.67 -12.41
C PHE A 458 -21.35 -5.54 -12.06
N LYS A 459 -21.74 -4.29 -12.31
CA LYS A 459 -20.94 -3.11 -11.92
C LYS A 459 -20.86 -2.97 -10.40
N ALA A 460 -21.95 -3.22 -9.67
CA ALA A 460 -21.92 -3.23 -8.22
C ALA A 460 -20.96 -4.31 -7.67
N LEU A 461 -20.95 -5.50 -8.29
CA LEU A 461 -20.04 -6.58 -7.91
C LEU A 461 -18.59 -6.27 -8.23
N SER A 462 -18.30 -5.66 -9.38
CA SER A 462 -16.92 -5.31 -9.74
C SER A 462 -16.33 -4.29 -8.76
N ILE A 463 -17.10 -3.27 -8.38
CA ILE A 463 -16.74 -2.31 -7.33
C ILE A 463 -16.56 -3.01 -5.97
N TYR A 464 -17.49 -3.91 -5.63
CA TYR A 464 -17.41 -4.68 -4.38
C TYR A 464 -16.15 -5.54 -4.30
N ARG A 465 -15.74 -6.17 -5.39
CA ARG A 465 -14.53 -7.01 -5.45
C ARG A 465 -13.24 -6.20 -5.23
N LEU A 466 -13.20 -4.94 -5.64
CA LEU A 466 -12.07 -4.05 -5.36
C LEU A 466 -11.88 -3.80 -3.85
N ARG A 467 -12.88 -4.08 -2.99
CA ARG A 467 -12.74 -4.01 -1.52
C ARG A 467 -11.63 -4.94 -1.01
N GLY A 468 -11.30 -6.02 -1.72
CA GLY A 468 -10.16 -6.89 -1.39
C GLY A 468 -8.82 -6.15 -1.26
N GLN A 469 -8.73 -4.92 -1.78
CA GLN A 469 -7.60 -4.02 -1.52
C GLN A 469 -7.40 -3.77 -0.02
N VAL A 470 -8.46 -3.55 0.75
CA VAL A 470 -8.35 -3.26 2.20
C VAL A 470 -7.83 -4.45 2.99
N GLU A 471 -8.15 -5.67 2.56
CA GLU A 471 -7.56 -6.89 3.15
C GLU A 471 -6.04 -6.94 2.91
N GLN A 472 -5.59 -6.48 1.74
CA GLN A 472 -4.16 -6.30 1.49
C GLN A 472 -3.58 -5.20 2.37
N ASP A 473 -4.28 -4.08 2.57
CA ASP A 473 -3.84 -2.95 3.40
C ASP A 473 -3.61 -3.40 4.85
N PHE A 474 -4.50 -4.22 5.41
CA PHE A 474 -4.32 -4.78 6.75
C PHE A 474 -3.20 -5.80 6.83
N ASN A 475 -3.01 -6.61 5.80
CA ASN A 475 -1.86 -7.50 5.71
C ASN A 475 -0.56 -6.68 5.71
N GLN A 476 -0.50 -5.60 4.93
CA GLN A 476 0.62 -4.66 4.93
C GLN A 476 0.84 -4.02 6.30
N PHE A 477 -0.23 -3.51 6.90
CA PHE A 477 -0.19 -2.90 8.23
C PHE A 477 0.36 -3.85 9.30
N LYS A 478 -0.14 -5.09 9.33
CA LYS A 478 0.23 -6.06 10.35
C LYS A 478 1.63 -6.65 10.14
N ASN A 479 1.97 -7.04 8.93
CA ASN A 479 3.17 -7.83 8.68
C ASN A 479 4.38 -7.00 8.27
N TRP A 480 4.18 -5.85 7.62
CA TRP A 480 5.29 -5.11 6.99
C TRP A 480 5.70 -3.84 7.73
N VAL A 481 4.78 -3.20 8.47
CA VAL A 481 5.08 -1.94 9.19
C VAL A 481 5.05 -2.08 10.72
N ASP A 482 5.06 -3.32 11.24
CA ASP A 482 4.98 -3.66 12.68
C ASP A 482 3.75 -3.01 13.36
N GLY A 483 2.63 -2.94 12.62
CA GLY A 483 1.34 -2.47 13.12
C GLY A 483 0.53 -3.54 13.86
N ASN A 484 0.97 -4.80 13.85
CA ASN A 484 0.26 -5.91 14.52
C ASN A 484 0.34 -5.89 16.04
N ARG A 485 1.21 -5.05 16.63
CA ARG A 485 1.39 -4.96 18.08
C ARG A 485 1.59 -3.52 18.53
N LEU A 486 0.83 -3.08 19.52
CA LEU A 486 1.13 -1.82 20.23
C LEU A 486 2.15 -2.09 21.33
N ARG A 487 3.37 -1.56 21.15
CA ARG A 487 4.48 -1.60 22.10
C ARG A 487 4.79 -0.19 22.61
N CYS A 488 3.73 0.52 22.98
CA CYS A 488 3.77 1.92 23.40
C CYS A 488 2.73 2.18 24.49
N THR A 489 2.89 3.31 25.17
CA THR A 489 1.94 3.80 26.18
C THR A 489 0.77 4.54 25.52
N ASP A 490 -0.25 4.83 26.32
CA ASP A 490 -1.40 5.67 25.96
C ASP A 490 -1.01 7.03 25.37
N THR A 491 0.07 7.63 25.87
CA THR A 491 0.52 8.93 25.38
C THR A 491 1.01 8.89 23.94
N ALA A 492 1.51 7.75 23.42
CA ALA A 492 2.20 7.69 22.13
C ALA A 492 1.50 6.79 21.08
N TYR A 493 0.42 6.07 21.44
CA TYR A 493 -0.18 5.10 20.51
C TYR A 493 -0.81 5.76 19.29
N TRP A 494 -1.43 6.93 19.42
CA TRP A 494 -1.96 7.69 18.27
C TRP A 494 -0.87 8.06 17.27
N GLY A 495 0.28 8.54 17.76
CA GLY A 495 1.44 8.81 16.89
C GLY A 495 1.95 7.55 16.21
N LYS A 496 2.02 6.42 16.94
CA LYS A 496 2.42 5.13 16.35
C LYS A 496 1.43 4.69 15.27
N LEU A 497 0.12 4.76 15.55
CA LEU A 497 -0.92 4.42 14.58
C LEU A 497 -0.79 5.29 13.33
N LEU A 498 -0.63 6.61 13.49
CA LEU A 498 -0.46 7.51 12.35
C LEU A 498 0.76 7.13 11.50
N VAL A 499 1.93 6.90 12.10
CA VAL A 499 3.14 6.49 11.39
C VAL A 499 2.93 5.18 10.62
N CYS A 500 2.33 4.17 11.26
CA CYS A 500 2.05 2.89 10.61
C CYS A 500 1.01 3.04 9.49
N THR A 501 -0.03 3.87 9.67
CA THR A 501 -1.04 4.15 8.64
C THR A 501 -0.44 4.88 7.44
N LEU A 502 0.43 5.87 7.66
CA LEU A 502 1.17 6.56 6.60
C LEU A 502 2.05 5.59 5.81
N ALA A 503 2.78 4.71 6.51
CA ALA A 503 3.64 3.72 5.88
C ALA A 503 2.83 2.71 5.05
N THR A 504 1.68 2.27 5.56
CA THR A 504 0.74 1.42 4.81
C THR A 504 0.21 2.17 3.59
N SER A 505 -0.34 3.37 3.74
CA SER A 505 -0.89 4.17 2.63
C SER A 505 0.14 4.34 1.49
N LEU A 506 1.37 4.75 1.79
CA LEU A 506 2.44 4.89 0.78
C LEU A 506 2.74 3.58 0.05
N ARG A 507 2.73 2.45 0.77
CA ARG A 507 2.94 1.14 0.17
C ARG A 507 1.78 0.73 -0.73
N MET A 508 0.55 1.01 -0.32
CA MET A 508 -0.66 0.66 -1.07
C MET A 508 -0.79 1.50 -2.33
N MET A 509 -0.51 2.79 -2.26
CA MET A 509 -0.38 3.65 -3.44
C MET A 509 0.71 3.15 -4.40
N ALA A 510 1.84 2.66 -3.87
CA ALA A 510 2.89 2.07 -4.71
C ALA A 510 2.45 0.76 -5.39
N ILE A 511 1.75 -0.13 -4.67
CA ILE A 511 1.20 -1.38 -5.22
C ILE A 511 0.17 -1.07 -6.32
N LYS A 512 -0.82 -0.23 -6.01
CA LYS A 512 -1.89 0.17 -6.92
C LYS A 512 -1.32 0.85 -8.15
N GLY A 513 -0.47 1.86 -7.94
CA GLY A 513 0.18 2.60 -9.01
C GLY A 513 1.04 1.73 -9.93
N ALA A 514 1.76 0.73 -9.37
CA ALA A 514 2.54 -0.22 -10.13
C ALA A 514 1.68 -1.16 -10.98
N HIS A 515 0.62 -1.73 -10.41
CA HIS A 515 -0.29 -2.62 -11.15
C HIS A 515 -0.98 -1.90 -12.31
N ASP A 516 -1.46 -0.68 -12.08
CA ASP A 516 -2.14 0.11 -13.12
C ASP A 516 -1.21 0.48 -14.29
N ARG A 517 0.11 0.43 -14.10
CA ARG A 517 1.13 0.81 -15.08
C ARG A 517 1.90 -0.38 -15.66
N GLU A 518 1.53 -1.62 -15.33
CA GLU A 518 2.13 -2.80 -15.95
C GLU A 518 1.79 -2.83 -17.45
N GLN A 519 2.82 -2.77 -18.29
CA GLN A 519 2.65 -2.76 -19.75
C GLN A 519 3.79 -3.50 -20.44
N GLY A 520 3.44 -4.41 -21.35
CA GLY A 520 4.40 -5.23 -22.10
C GLY A 520 5.38 -5.96 -21.19
N ASN A 521 6.68 -5.65 -21.33
CA ASN A 521 7.76 -6.24 -20.54
C ASN A 521 8.06 -5.52 -19.22
N ARG A 522 7.42 -4.37 -18.96
CA ARG A 522 7.54 -3.66 -17.69
C ARG A 522 6.50 -4.21 -16.73
N LYS A 523 6.93 -5.13 -15.87
CA LYS A 523 6.11 -5.82 -14.89
C LYS A 523 6.69 -5.73 -13.49
N ILE A 524 5.83 -5.88 -12.50
CA ILE A 524 6.26 -5.99 -11.10
C ILE A 524 7.08 -7.27 -10.96
N PRO A 525 8.34 -7.18 -10.50
CA PRO A 525 9.20 -8.36 -10.38
C PRO A 525 8.58 -9.38 -9.42
N ASN A 526 8.43 -10.63 -9.89
CA ASN A 526 7.83 -11.73 -9.13
C ASN A 526 6.43 -11.42 -8.55
N ASN A 527 5.68 -10.49 -9.15
CA ASN A 527 4.41 -9.98 -8.60
C ASN A 527 4.55 -9.48 -7.15
N SER A 528 5.72 -8.98 -6.77
CA SER A 528 6.05 -8.56 -5.41
C SER A 528 6.60 -7.13 -5.40
N ILE A 529 5.89 -6.25 -4.69
CA ILE A 529 6.36 -4.87 -4.46
C ILE A 529 7.68 -4.84 -3.67
N ASP A 530 7.97 -5.85 -2.86
CA ASP A 530 9.23 -5.95 -2.12
C ASP A 530 10.42 -6.22 -3.03
N CYS A 531 10.23 -7.03 -4.08
CA CYS A 531 11.24 -7.20 -5.11
C CYS A 531 11.49 -5.89 -5.88
N LEU A 532 10.42 -5.14 -6.18
CA LEU A 532 10.53 -3.81 -6.77
C LEU A 532 11.33 -2.86 -5.87
N PHE A 533 10.94 -2.74 -4.59
CA PHE A 533 11.64 -1.90 -3.61
C PHE A 533 13.09 -2.33 -3.39
N THR A 534 13.38 -3.63 -3.40
CA THR A 534 14.76 -4.14 -3.29
C THR A 534 15.62 -3.68 -4.46
N ILE A 535 15.09 -3.64 -5.69
CA ILE A 535 15.79 -3.08 -6.85
C ILE A 535 16.01 -1.58 -6.70
N LEU A 536 15.02 -0.85 -6.18
CA LEU A 536 15.16 0.59 -5.93
C LEU A 536 16.20 0.90 -4.84
N LYS A 537 16.30 0.07 -3.79
CA LYS A 537 17.34 0.17 -2.75
C LYS A 537 18.77 0.07 -3.31
N GLN A 538 18.95 -0.51 -4.51
CA GLN A 538 20.26 -0.58 -5.18
C GLN A 538 20.65 0.70 -5.93
N ILE A 539 19.73 1.67 -6.10
CA ILE A 539 20.10 3.00 -6.58
C ILE A 539 20.81 3.71 -5.44
N GLN A 540 22.05 4.13 -5.66
CA GLN A 540 22.91 4.73 -4.63
C GLN A 540 23.34 6.14 -5.01
N ALA A 541 23.71 6.93 -4.02
CA ALA A 541 24.38 8.21 -4.18
C ALA A 541 25.69 8.23 -3.39
N ASP A 542 26.72 8.88 -3.94
CA ASP A 542 28.02 9.07 -3.30
C ASP A 542 28.18 10.51 -2.83
N LYS A 543 28.65 10.69 -1.59
CA LYS A 543 29.03 11.99 -1.03
C LYS A 543 30.29 12.46 -1.73
N ARG A 544 30.31 13.71 -2.16
CA ARG A 544 31.53 14.29 -2.69
C ARG A 544 32.43 14.76 -1.54
N GLN A 545 33.72 14.44 -1.63
CA GLN A 545 34.71 14.88 -0.63
C GLN A 545 34.98 16.40 -0.69
N THR A 546 34.73 17.01 -1.86
CA THR A 546 35.20 18.36 -2.20
C THR A 546 34.07 19.37 -2.34
N ALA A 547 32.82 18.95 -2.14
CA ALA A 547 31.62 19.79 -2.21
C ALA A 547 30.54 19.17 -1.32
N ASN A 548 29.67 19.98 -0.72
CA ASN A 548 28.56 19.47 0.09
C ASN A 548 27.38 19.00 -0.80
N ALA A 549 27.67 18.09 -1.73
CA ALA A 549 26.73 17.55 -2.71
C ALA A 549 26.79 16.02 -2.75
N TRP A 550 25.65 15.43 -3.09
CA TRP A 550 25.55 13.99 -3.36
C TRP A 550 25.34 13.75 -4.85
N VAL A 551 26.04 12.76 -5.39
CA VAL A 551 25.94 12.39 -6.80
C VAL A 551 25.31 11.02 -6.92
N THR A 552 24.14 10.97 -7.54
CA THR A 552 23.42 9.71 -7.82
C THR A 552 24.23 8.87 -8.79
N ARG A 553 24.49 7.59 -8.49
CA ARG A 553 25.16 6.64 -9.41
C ARG A 553 24.33 6.42 -10.67
N THR A 554 24.97 5.87 -11.70
CA THR A 554 24.27 5.55 -12.95
C THR A 554 23.14 4.56 -12.70
N ILE A 555 21.92 4.93 -13.10
CA ILE A 555 20.72 4.12 -12.91
C ILE A 555 20.55 3.16 -14.07
N THR A 556 20.40 1.88 -13.77
CA THR A 556 20.21 0.82 -14.78
C THR A 556 18.82 0.92 -15.43
N LYS A 557 18.65 0.33 -16.63
CA LYS A 557 17.33 0.25 -17.27
C LYS A 557 16.27 -0.37 -16.35
N LYS A 558 16.61 -1.49 -15.69
CA LYS A 558 15.71 -2.18 -14.76
C LYS A 558 15.23 -1.25 -13.64
N GLN A 559 16.13 -0.49 -13.02
CA GLN A 559 15.79 0.47 -11.97
C GLN A 559 14.90 1.61 -12.47
N ARG A 560 15.17 2.16 -13.66
CA ARG A 560 14.32 3.18 -14.28
C ARG A 560 12.92 2.64 -14.58
N ASP A 561 12.82 1.40 -15.05
CA ASP A 561 11.54 0.74 -15.29
C ASP A 561 10.74 0.55 -13.98
N MET A 562 11.42 0.28 -12.84
CA MET A 562 10.76 0.21 -11.53
C MET A 562 10.24 1.57 -11.05
N LEU A 563 10.99 2.66 -11.24
CA LEU A 563 10.52 4.01 -10.93
C LEU A 563 9.33 4.39 -11.82
N ALA A 564 9.39 4.04 -13.10
CA ALA A 564 8.30 4.31 -14.04
C ALA A 564 7.02 3.51 -13.73
N LEU A 565 7.13 2.28 -13.20
CA LEU A 565 5.97 1.54 -12.67
C LEU A 565 5.28 2.32 -11.55
N LEU A 566 6.04 3.00 -10.69
CA LEU A 566 5.48 3.86 -9.64
C LEU A 566 5.00 5.22 -10.16
N GLY A 567 5.10 5.50 -11.45
CA GLY A 567 4.77 6.82 -12.03
C GLY A 567 5.77 7.91 -11.67
N LEU A 568 7.02 7.55 -11.37
CA LEU A 568 8.04 8.46 -10.85
C LEU A 568 9.15 8.74 -11.86
N GLU A 569 9.69 9.95 -11.79
CA GLU A 569 10.91 10.33 -12.49
C GLU A 569 12.17 9.80 -11.81
N ASN A 570 13.26 9.77 -12.58
CA ASN A 570 14.57 9.39 -12.04
C ASN A 570 15.06 10.45 -11.05
N PRO A 571 15.70 10.06 -9.93
CA PRO A 571 16.36 11.03 -9.07
C PRO A 571 17.39 11.84 -9.85
N PRO A 572 17.54 13.15 -9.55
CA PRO A 572 18.46 13.99 -10.27
C PRO A 572 19.90 13.50 -10.08
N ARG A 573 20.75 13.80 -11.05
CA ARG A 573 22.15 13.35 -11.04
C ARG A 573 22.94 14.00 -9.90
N VAL A 574 22.64 15.25 -9.57
CA VAL A 574 23.13 15.94 -8.37
C VAL A 574 21.95 16.20 -7.44
N LEU A 575 22.09 15.77 -6.20
CA LEU A 575 21.11 16.02 -5.15
C LEU A 575 21.58 17.26 -4.38
N LYS A 576 20.79 18.33 -4.46
CA LYS A 576 20.99 19.56 -3.70
C LYS A 576 20.18 19.41 -2.41
N ASN A 577 20.83 19.44 -1.26
CA ASN A 577 20.16 19.39 0.04
C ASN A 577 19.32 20.64 0.28
#